data_AF-A0A924EXZ2-F1
#
_entry.id   AF-A0A924EXZ2-F1
#
_cell.length_a   1.000
_cell.length_b   1.000
_cell.length_c   1.000
_cell.angle_alpha   90.00
_cell.angle_beta   90.00
_cell.angle_gamma   90.00
#
_symmetry.space_group_name_H-M   'P 1'
#
loop_
_entity.id
_entity.type
_entity.pdbx_description
1 polymer ?
#
loop_
_entity_poly.entity_id
_entity_poly.type
_entity_poly.pdbx_seq_one_letter_code
_entity_poly.pdbx_strand_id
1 'polypeptide(L)'
;MSTTPTGLPLLQESWFRHINDFARNTTWLHSPIRLYAKDGVILFALLLLVGWWLARRGGDLPRVARSLWAPLGVLLALAVNQPIANAVAEPRPYAALPHVLVLVSRSTDYSFPSDHAV
;
A
#
# COMPACT_ATOMS: atom_id res chain seq x y z
N MET A 1 5.99 33.59 18.76
CA MET A 1 5.00 32.73 19.44
C MET A 1 4.33 31.88 18.36
N SER A 2 4.68 30.59 18.34
CA SER A 2 4.00 29.45 17.69
C SER A 2 3.89 29.39 16.15
N THR A 3 4.88 28.76 15.53
CA THR A 3 4.82 28.16 14.19
C THR A 3 3.89 26.96 14.19
N THR A 4 2.80 27.03 13.42
CA THR A 4 1.95 25.86 13.18
C THR A 4 1.75 25.67 11.68
N PRO A 5 2.42 24.72 11.02
CA PRO A 5 1.93 24.13 9.80
C PRO A 5 1.23 22.82 10.17
N THR A 6 0.00 22.88 10.68
CA THR A 6 -0.87 21.69 10.86
C THR A 6 -1.73 21.48 9.63
N GLY A 7 -1.08 21.22 8.49
CA GLY A 7 -1.74 20.90 7.24
C GLY A 7 -0.78 20.14 6.33
N LEU A 8 -1.29 19.15 5.60
CA LEU A 8 -0.55 18.57 4.48
C LEU A 8 -0.17 19.73 3.52
N PRO A 9 0.95 19.65 2.79
CA PRO A 9 1.24 20.57 1.69
C PRO A 9 -0.02 20.79 0.85
N LEU A 10 -0.36 22.04 0.50
CA LEU A 10 -1.63 22.40 -0.15
C LEU A 10 -1.93 21.55 -1.40
N LEU A 11 -0.88 21.18 -2.14
CA LEU A 11 -0.97 20.30 -3.29
C LEU A 11 -1.38 18.86 -2.92
N GLN A 12 -0.80 18.29 -1.86
CA GLN A 12 -1.12 16.94 -1.38
C GLN A 12 -2.56 16.88 -0.84
N GLU A 13 -2.97 17.89 -0.06
CA GLU A 13 -4.34 17.95 0.44
C GLU A 13 -5.36 18.06 -0.70
N SER A 14 -5.14 18.96 -1.66
CA SER A 14 -6.07 19.15 -2.79
C SER A 14 -6.19 17.90 -3.66
N TRP A 15 -5.08 17.22 -3.97
CA TRP A 15 -5.11 15.94 -4.68
C TRP A 15 -5.84 14.85 -3.90
N PHE A 16 -5.55 14.71 -2.60
CA PHE A 16 -6.24 13.75 -1.75
C PHE A 16 -7.75 13.99 -1.75
N ARG A 17 -8.20 15.24 -1.57
CA ARG A 17 -9.63 15.60 -1.57
C ARG A 17 -10.28 15.29 -2.92
N HIS A 18 -9.61 15.60 -4.04
CA HIS A 18 -10.12 15.30 -5.37
C HIS A 18 -10.38 13.80 -5.58
N ILE A 19 -9.42 12.95 -5.18
CA ILE A 19 -9.56 11.49 -5.25
C ILE A 19 -10.65 10.99 -4.30
N ASN A 20 -10.68 11.53 -3.08
CA ASN A 20 -11.68 11.17 -2.08
C ASN A 20 -13.11 11.53 -2.53
N ASP A 21 -13.30 12.67 -3.18
CA ASP A 21 -14.59 13.11 -3.71
C ASP A 21 -14.99 12.30 -4.95
N PHE A 22 -14.04 11.96 -5.82
CA PHE A 22 -14.28 10.97 -6.87
C PHE A 22 -14.78 9.64 -6.30
N ALA A 23 -14.16 9.15 -5.21
CA ALA A 23 -14.60 7.92 -4.54
C ALA A 23 -16.02 8.06 -3.95
N ARG A 24 -16.41 9.22 -3.43
CA ARG A 24 -17.79 9.47 -2.97
C ARG A 24 -18.81 9.33 -4.10
N ASN A 25 -18.45 9.76 -5.30
CA ASN A 25 -19.31 9.73 -6.48
C ASN A 25 -19.28 8.39 -7.25
N THR A 26 -18.45 7.43 -6.84
CA THR A 26 -18.26 6.14 -7.52
C THR A 26 -18.41 4.96 -6.56
N THR A 27 -19.53 4.90 -5.84
CA THR A 27 -19.80 3.84 -4.85
C THR A 27 -19.74 2.42 -5.41
N TRP A 28 -20.03 2.22 -6.69
CA TRP A 28 -19.90 0.93 -7.38
C TRP A 28 -18.44 0.41 -7.43
N LEU A 29 -17.45 1.30 -7.37
CA LEU A 29 -16.02 0.92 -7.32
C LEU A 29 -15.55 0.53 -5.91
N HIS A 30 -16.35 0.77 -4.87
CA HIS A 30 -15.90 0.55 -3.50
C HIS A 30 -15.57 -0.92 -3.24
N SER A 31 -16.44 -1.84 -3.64
CA SER A 31 -16.22 -3.28 -3.44
C SER A 31 -14.96 -3.80 -4.15
N PRO A 32 -14.76 -3.59 -5.47
CA PRO A 32 -13.56 -4.08 -6.14
C PRO A 32 -12.27 -3.43 -5.61
N ILE A 33 -12.28 -2.13 -5.30
CA ILE A 33 -11.10 -1.45 -4.74
C ILE A 33 -10.78 -1.94 -3.32
N ARG A 34 -11.80 -2.16 -2.47
CA ARG A 34 -11.59 -2.72 -1.13
C ARG A 34 -11.02 -4.14 -1.20
N LEU A 35 -11.55 -4.99 -2.09
CA LEU A 35 -11.04 -6.34 -2.32
C LEU A 35 -9.58 -6.29 -2.77
N TYR A 36 -9.25 -5.44 -3.74
CA TYR A 36 -7.88 -5.26 -4.21
C TYR A 36 -6.95 -4.78 -3.08
N ALA A 37 -7.36 -3.74 -2.35
CA ALA A 37 -6.52 -3.14 -1.31
C ALA A 37 -6.32 -4.06 -0.09
N LYS A 38 -7.32 -4.88 0.27
CA LYS A 38 -7.23 -5.75 1.46
C LYS A 38 -6.67 -7.14 1.11
N ASP A 39 -7.18 -7.74 0.05
CA ASP A 39 -6.96 -9.16 -0.25
C ASP A 39 -5.99 -9.35 -1.43
N GLY A 40 -5.63 -8.27 -2.15
CA GLY A 40 -4.67 -8.32 -3.26
C GLY A 40 -3.31 -8.87 -2.84
N VAL A 41 -2.83 -8.55 -1.63
CA VAL A 41 -1.56 -9.08 -1.10
C VAL A 41 -1.61 -10.60 -0.98
N ILE A 42 -2.73 -11.16 -0.51
CA ILE A 42 -2.91 -12.61 -0.39
C ILE A 42 -2.91 -13.25 -1.79
N LEU A 43 -3.64 -12.64 -2.74
CA LEU A 43 -3.67 -13.10 -4.12
C LEU A 43 -2.26 -13.12 -4.74
N PHE A 44 -1.48 -12.04 -4.60
CA PHE A 44 -0.11 -11.99 -5.12
C PHE A 44 0.81 -13.02 -4.45
N ALA A 45 0.72 -13.19 -3.13
CA ALA A 45 1.49 -14.20 -2.42
C ALA A 45 1.18 -15.62 -2.94
N LEU A 46 -0.09 -15.93 -3.18
CA LEU A 46 -0.51 -17.20 -3.78
C LEU A 46 0.04 -17.39 -5.20
N LEU A 47 0.00 -16.34 -6.04
CA LEU A 47 0.55 -16.39 -7.40
C LEU A 47 2.06 -16.64 -7.39
N LEU A 48 2.81 -16.01 -6.49
CA LEU A 48 4.25 -16.25 -6.31
C LEU A 48 4.52 -17.68 -5.85
N LEU A 49 3.74 -18.18 -4.89
CA LEU A 49 3.87 -19.55 -4.40
C LEU A 49 3.58 -20.58 -5.50
N VAL A 50 2.52 -20.37 -6.28
CA VAL A 50 2.17 -21.23 -7.42
C VAL A 50 3.28 -21.19 -8.47
N GLY A 51 3.79 -20.00 -8.81
CA GLY A 51 4.88 -19.86 -9.78
C GLY A 51 6.15 -20.60 -9.34
N TRP A 52 6.53 -20.46 -8.08
CA TRP A 52 7.64 -21.22 -7.49
C TRP A 52 7.38 -22.73 -7.50
N TRP A 53 6.17 -23.16 -7.12
CA TRP A 53 5.80 -24.57 -7.08
C TRP A 53 5.84 -25.22 -8.47
N LEU A 54 5.31 -24.54 -9.49
CA LEU A 54 5.37 -24.98 -10.89
C LEU A 54 6.82 -25.07 -11.38
N ALA A 55 7.67 -24.07 -11.04
CA ALA A 55 9.09 -24.13 -11.36
C ALA A 55 9.78 -25.32 -10.67
N ARG A 56 9.41 -25.61 -9.42
CA ARG A 56 9.98 -26.72 -8.65
C ARG A 56 9.60 -28.08 -9.23
N ARG A 57 8.34 -28.28 -9.64
CA ARG A 57 7.88 -29.51 -10.29
C ARG A 57 8.57 -29.79 -11.62
N GLY A 58 9.02 -28.75 -12.33
CA GLY A 58 9.75 -28.88 -13.59
C GLY A 58 11.21 -29.31 -13.46
N GLY A 59 11.78 -29.39 -12.26
CA GLY A 59 13.19 -29.79 -12.04
C GLY A 59 14.26 -28.78 -12.50
N ASP A 60 13.84 -27.63 -13.05
CA ASP A 60 14.71 -26.59 -13.62
C ASP A 60 15.18 -25.62 -12.52
N LEU A 61 16.39 -25.86 -11.99
CA LEU A 61 16.97 -25.05 -10.92
C LEU A 61 17.10 -23.54 -11.27
N PRO A 62 17.56 -23.15 -12.49
CA PRO A 62 17.50 -21.76 -12.93
C PRO A 62 16.11 -21.12 -12.85
N ARG A 63 15.06 -21.85 -13.25
CA ARG A 63 13.68 -21.33 -13.19
C ARG A 63 13.21 -21.11 -11.76
N VAL A 64 13.60 -22.00 -10.85
CA VAL A 64 13.33 -21.85 -9.42
C VAL A 64 14.03 -20.61 -8.86
N ALA A 65 15.32 -20.43 -9.14
CA ALA A 65 16.06 -19.24 -8.71
C ALA A 65 15.40 -17.95 -9.23
N ARG A 66 14.95 -17.93 -10.49
CA ARG A 66 14.25 -16.77 -11.06
C ARG A 66 12.93 -16.46 -10.36
N SER A 67 12.16 -17.49 -9.99
CA SER A 67 10.87 -17.30 -9.30
C SER A 67 11.01 -16.65 -7.92
N LEU A 68 12.19 -16.73 -7.30
CA LEU A 68 12.45 -16.16 -5.99
C LEU A 68 12.78 -14.66 -6.02
N TRP A 69 13.14 -14.08 -7.17
CA TRP A 69 13.46 -12.65 -7.26
C TRP A 69 12.30 -11.75 -6.88
N ALA A 70 11.07 -12.12 -7.28
CA ALA A 70 9.88 -11.34 -6.95
C ALA A 70 9.59 -11.29 -5.44
N PRO A 71 9.45 -12.42 -4.71
CA PRO A 71 9.24 -12.35 -3.26
C PRO A 71 10.43 -11.74 -2.51
N LEU A 72 11.67 -11.97 -2.96
CA LEU A 72 12.84 -11.32 -2.36
C LEU A 72 12.79 -9.79 -2.56
N GLY A 73 12.40 -9.32 -3.74
CA GLY A 73 12.23 -7.90 -4.02
C GLY A 73 11.20 -7.24 -3.09
N VAL A 74 10.03 -7.87 -2.91
CA VAL A 74 8.98 -7.39 -2.00
C VAL A 74 9.50 -7.31 -0.56
N LEU A 75 10.18 -8.35 -0.09
CA LEU A 75 10.73 -8.37 1.28
C LEU A 75 11.80 -7.29 1.48
N LEU A 76 12.67 -7.06 0.49
CA LEU A 76 13.68 -6.00 0.54
C LEU A 76 13.04 -4.61 0.51
N ALA A 77 12.04 -4.39 -0.34
CA ALA A 77 11.31 -3.12 -0.41
C ALA A 77 10.64 -2.80 0.95
N LEU A 78 9.96 -3.76 1.56
CA LEU A 78 9.36 -3.60 2.88
C LEU A 78 10.41 -3.40 3.98
N ALA A 79 11.52 -4.16 3.94
CA ALA A 79 12.61 -4.02 4.91
C ALA A 79 13.24 -2.62 4.90
N VAL A 80 13.27 -1.97 3.74
CA VAL A 80 13.72 -0.57 3.60
C VAL A 80 12.61 0.42 3.94
N ASN A 81 11.38 0.15 3.53
CA ASN A 81 10.25 1.06 3.72
C ASN A 81 9.92 1.24 5.20
N GLN A 82 9.91 0.17 5.99
CA GLN A 82 9.46 0.20 7.38
C GLN A 82 10.33 1.13 8.26
N PRO A 83 11.68 1.10 8.21
CA PRO A 83 12.50 2.09 8.91
C PRO A 83 12.24 3.53 8.47
N ILE A 84 12.05 3.78 7.17
CA ILE A 84 11.77 5.12 6.65
C ILE A 84 10.42 5.61 7.17
N ALA A 85 9.39 4.77 7.09
CA ALA A 85 8.05 5.11 7.58
C ALA A 85 8.05 5.45 9.06
N ASN A 86 8.78 4.67 9.88
CA ASN A 86 8.93 4.95 11.30
C ASN A 86 9.73 6.23 11.60
N ALA A 87 10.72 6.56 10.77
CA ALA A 87 11.52 7.77 10.93
C ALA A 87 10.75 9.03 10.54
N VAL A 88 9.94 8.98 9.47
CA VAL A 88 9.12 10.12 9.01
C VAL A 88 7.88 10.30 9.88
N ALA A 89 7.27 9.20 10.31
CA ALA A 89 6.10 9.16 11.20
C ALA A 89 4.91 10.01 10.71
N GLU A 90 4.68 10.07 9.38
CA GLU A 90 3.61 10.88 8.82
C GLU A 90 2.21 10.33 9.21
N PRO A 91 1.33 11.17 9.79
CA PRO A 91 0.00 10.74 10.16
C PRO A 91 -0.89 10.51 8.93
N ARG A 92 -1.74 9.48 8.99
CA ARG A 92 -2.67 9.17 7.92
C ARG A 92 -3.67 10.32 7.66
N PRO A 93 -4.14 10.51 6.41
CA PRO A 93 -5.06 11.61 6.07
C PRO A 93 -6.33 11.67 6.93
N TYR A 94 -6.87 10.53 7.36
CA TYR A 94 -8.05 10.48 8.25
C TYR A 94 -7.80 10.93 9.69
N ALA A 95 -6.53 11.08 10.09
CA ALA A 95 -6.15 11.65 11.38
C ALA A 95 -5.90 13.17 11.29
N ALA A 96 -5.47 13.66 10.12
CA ALA A 96 -5.13 15.06 9.89
C ALA A 96 -6.26 15.88 9.27
N LEU A 97 -7.12 15.27 8.43
CA LEU A 97 -8.17 15.95 7.69
C LEU A 97 -9.57 15.53 8.19
N PRO A 98 -10.48 16.48 8.46
CA PRO A 98 -11.85 16.17 8.85
C PRO A 98 -12.67 15.68 7.65
N HIS A 99 -13.71 14.89 7.94
CA HIS A 99 -14.75 14.45 6.99
C HIS A 99 -14.23 13.72 5.74
N VAL A 100 -13.15 12.96 5.84
CA VAL A 100 -12.68 12.12 4.71
C VAL A 100 -13.48 10.81 4.63
N LEU A 101 -13.60 10.25 3.43
CA LEU A 101 -14.21 8.94 3.22
C LEU A 101 -13.14 7.88 3.48
N VAL A 102 -13.41 6.96 4.40
CA VAL A 102 -12.50 5.87 4.75
C VAL A 102 -13.12 4.57 4.25
N LEU A 103 -12.56 4.01 3.16
CA LEU A 103 -13.09 2.81 2.50
C LEU A 103 -12.67 1.50 3.16
N VAL A 104 -11.49 1.47 3.77
CA VAL A 104 -10.89 0.30 4.44
C VAL A 104 -10.69 0.66 5.92
N SER A 105 -10.68 -0.33 6.81
CA SER A 105 -10.45 -0.12 8.24
C SER A 105 -9.22 0.76 8.50
N ARG A 106 -9.32 1.64 9.50
CA ARG A 106 -8.19 2.46 9.94
C ARG A 106 -7.03 1.56 10.35
N SER A 107 -5.84 1.96 9.96
CA SER A 107 -4.59 1.29 10.31
C SER A 107 -3.82 2.10 11.36
N THR A 108 -2.91 1.42 12.06
CA THR A 108 -2.04 1.99 13.10
C THR A 108 -0.65 2.36 12.57
N ASP A 109 -0.36 2.06 11.31
CA ASP A 109 0.89 2.41 10.63
C ASP A 109 0.87 3.84 10.06
N TYR A 110 2.05 4.32 9.69
CA TYR A 110 2.25 5.64 9.10
C TYR A 110 1.80 5.69 7.63
N SER A 111 1.52 6.89 7.11
CA SER A 111 1.07 7.04 5.72
C SER A 111 2.17 7.09 4.68
N PHE A 112 3.38 7.46 5.06
CA PHE A 112 4.48 7.68 4.13
C PHE A 112 5.73 6.90 4.51
N PRO A 113 6.38 6.22 3.54
CA PRO A 113 5.84 5.87 2.22
C PRO A 113 4.80 4.74 2.32
N SER A 114 3.91 4.63 1.32
CA SER A 114 2.85 3.62 1.31
C SER A 114 3.39 2.22 1.06
N ASP A 115 3.16 1.29 1.99
CA ASP A 115 3.56 -0.13 1.87
C ASP A 115 3.02 -0.82 0.60
N HIS A 116 1.82 -0.48 0.14
CA HIS A 116 1.22 -1.10 -1.05
C HIS A 116 1.76 -0.53 -2.37
N ALA A 117 2.60 0.52 -2.31
CA ALA A 117 3.11 1.21 -3.49
C ALA A 117 4.61 0.98 -3.74
N VAL A 118 5.34 0.49 -2.74
CA VAL A 118 6.78 0.17 -2.79
C VAL A 118 7.02 -1.27 -3.23
#